data_AF-K5BHL1-F1
#
_entry.id   AF-K5BHL1-F1
#
_cell.length_a   1.000
_cell.length_b   1.000
_cell.length_c   1.000
_cell.angle_alpha   90.00
_cell.angle_beta   90.00
_cell.angle_gamma   90.00
#
_symmetry.space_group_name_H-M   'P 1'
#
loop_
_entity.id
_entity.type
_entity.pdbx_description
1 polymer ?
#
loop_
_entity_poly.entity_id
_entity_poly.type
_entity_poly.pdbx_seq_one_letter_code
_entity_poly.pdbx_strand_id
1 'polypeptide(L)'
;MRISTGLRRLLAALALIAIVVSGIGIAAVMVFGDVQVPSAQHTEAPRPPALPQARVPTADEFVIKVVVTDQACEPGGGCRYTYNIEPRYLGLHPLPETPFTVFYEVVGGNEPQPGEFTVHNEQAQILSNVVVEGPPDATLSANVVRVAG
;
A
#
# COMPACT_ATOMS: atom_id res chain seq x y z
N MET A 1 75.28 14.21 5.70
CA MET A 1 75.02 13.00 6.51
C MET A 1 74.86 11.83 5.53
N ARG A 2 75.89 10.98 5.39
CA ARG A 2 75.91 9.84 4.45
C ARG A 2 75.25 8.64 5.13
N ILE A 3 74.07 8.23 4.68
CA ILE A 3 73.38 7.04 5.20
C ILE A 3 74.13 5.82 4.64
N SER A 4 74.72 5.03 5.52
CA SER A 4 75.53 3.86 5.16
C SER A 4 74.67 2.73 4.61
N THR A 5 75.15 2.07 3.57
CA THR A 5 74.49 0.97 2.85
C THR A 5 74.17 -0.24 3.76
N GLY A 6 74.82 -0.34 4.93
CA GLY A 6 74.56 -1.37 5.94
C GLY A 6 73.23 -1.18 6.67
N LEU A 7 72.79 0.06 6.91
CA LEU A 7 71.55 0.34 7.64
C LEU A 7 70.30 -0.02 6.80
N ARG A 8 70.38 0.10 5.47
CA ARG A 8 69.30 -0.30 4.55
C ARG A 8 69.14 -1.83 4.45
N ARG A 9 70.22 -2.60 4.55
CA ARG A 9 70.16 -4.08 4.53
C ARG A 9 69.58 -4.66 5.82
N LEU A 10 69.81 -3.99 6.95
CA LEU A 10 69.28 -4.40 8.26
C LEU A 10 67.76 -4.22 8.36
N LEU A 11 67.20 -3.17 7.74
CA LEU A 11 65.75 -2.94 7.70
C LEU A 11 65.00 -3.91 6.77
N ALA A 12 65.60 -4.28 5.63
CA ALA A 12 65.00 -5.22 4.69
C ALA A 12 64.90 -6.66 5.24
N ALA A 13 65.87 -7.08 6.06
CA ALA A 13 65.85 -8.39 6.71
C ALA A 13 64.76 -8.49 7.80
N LEU A 14 64.48 -7.39 8.52
CA LEU A 14 63.42 -7.35 9.54
C LEU A 14 62.00 -7.39 8.94
N ALA A 15 61.80 -6.86 7.73
CA ALA A 15 60.50 -6.87 7.06
C ALA A 15 60.07 -8.26 6.56
N LEU A 16 61.03 -9.12 6.18
CA LEU A 16 60.72 -10.47 5.67
C LEU A 16 60.42 -11.48 6.78
N ILE A 17 60.93 -11.28 8.00
CA ILE A 17 60.65 -12.17 9.14
C ILE A 17 59.23 -11.93 9.71
N ALA A 18 58.71 -10.71 9.61
CA ALA A 18 57.37 -10.37 10.09
C ALA A 18 56.21 -10.99 9.27
N ILE A 19 56.44 -11.39 8.01
CA ILE A 19 55.38 -11.96 7.15
C ILE A 19 55.27 -13.49 7.29
N VAL A 20 56.23 -14.17 7.92
CA VAL A 20 56.28 -15.66 7.94
C VAL A 20 55.69 -16.28 9.22
N VAL A 21 55.37 -15.50 10.27
CA VAL A 21 54.86 -16.05 11.57
C VAL A 21 53.35 -15.89 11.77
N SER A 22 52.61 -15.24 10.86
CA SER A 22 51.14 -15.05 11.02
C SER A 22 50.27 -16.11 10.30
N GLY A 23 50.78 -17.32 10.11
CA GLY A 23 50.17 -18.31 9.21
C GLY A 23 49.82 -19.69 9.79
N ILE A 24 49.98 -19.93 11.10
CA ILE A 24 49.73 -21.27 11.67
C ILE A 24 49.19 -21.10 13.10
N GLY A 25 47.87 -21.18 13.31
CA GLY A 25 47.34 -21.06 14.67
C GLY A 25 45.83 -21.19 14.92
N ILE A 26 45.02 -21.74 14.01
CA ILE A 26 43.58 -21.96 14.32
C ILE A 26 42.96 -23.24 13.76
N ALA A 27 43.76 -24.27 13.47
CA ALA A 27 43.23 -25.58 13.08
C ALA A 27 43.31 -26.66 14.18
N ALA A 28 43.94 -26.38 15.33
CA ALA A 28 44.26 -27.41 16.33
C ALA A 28 43.41 -27.40 17.62
N VAL A 29 42.36 -26.58 17.72
CA VAL A 29 41.49 -26.52 18.93
C VAL A 29 40.05 -27.00 18.64
N MET A 30 39.86 -27.86 17.64
CA MET A 30 38.57 -28.51 17.38
C MET A 30 38.63 -30.02 17.60
N VAL A 31 39.28 -30.49 18.68
CA VAL A 31 39.32 -31.95 18.91
C VAL A 31 38.96 -32.38 20.33
N PHE A 32 39.28 -31.68 21.43
CA PHE A 32 38.85 -32.16 22.76
C PHE A 32 38.72 -31.04 23.78
N GLY A 33 37.50 -30.80 24.26
CA GLY A 33 37.23 -29.94 25.41
C GLY A 33 35.78 -29.47 25.45
N ASP A 34 34.93 -30.26 26.09
CA ASP A 34 33.54 -29.99 26.49
C ASP A 34 33.28 -28.50 26.82
N VAL A 35 32.81 -27.74 25.83
CA VAL A 35 32.06 -26.52 26.09
C VAL A 35 30.61 -26.96 26.15
N GLN A 36 30.07 -27.02 27.38
CA GLN A 36 28.64 -26.96 27.60
C GLN A 36 28.14 -25.69 26.93
N VAL A 37 27.70 -25.81 25.67
CA VAL A 37 26.96 -24.78 24.96
C VAL A 37 25.74 -24.52 25.85
N PRO A 38 25.59 -23.32 26.44
CA PRO A 38 24.34 -22.98 27.10
C PRO A 38 23.28 -23.20 26.03
N SER A 39 22.37 -24.17 26.24
CA SER A 39 21.29 -24.43 25.30
C SER A 39 20.70 -23.08 24.97
N ALA A 40 20.86 -22.66 23.71
CA ALA A 40 20.26 -21.46 23.21
C ALA A 40 18.78 -21.60 23.53
N GLN A 41 18.33 -20.87 24.54
CA GLN A 41 16.91 -20.71 24.79
C GLN A 41 16.38 -20.22 23.46
N HIS A 42 15.54 -21.04 22.83
CA HIS A 42 14.87 -20.70 21.59
C HIS A 42 13.88 -19.60 21.99
N THR A 43 14.36 -18.36 22.07
CA THR A 43 13.50 -17.19 22.12
C THR A 43 12.81 -17.18 20.76
N GLU A 44 11.58 -17.67 20.72
CA GLU A 44 10.73 -17.58 19.53
C GLU A 44 10.73 -16.11 19.11
N ALA A 45 11.31 -15.82 17.95
CA ALA A 45 11.30 -14.47 17.42
C ALA A 45 9.83 -14.02 17.32
N PRO A 46 9.50 -12.77 17.71
CA PRO A 46 8.14 -12.28 17.62
C PRO A 46 7.60 -12.53 16.21
N ARG A 47 6.50 -13.29 16.12
CA ARG A 47 5.88 -13.60 14.83
C ARG A 47 5.45 -12.28 14.17
N PRO A 48 5.77 -12.05 12.89
CA PRO A 48 5.32 -10.84 12.20
C PRO A 48 3.79 -10.73 12.27
N PRO A 49 3.23 -9.52 12.40
CA PRO A 49 1.79 -9.34 12.31
C PRO A 49 1.28 -9.86 10.96
N ALA A 50 0.14 -10.56 10.99
CA ALA A 50 -0.50 -11.08 9.78
C ALA A 50 -0.95 -9.92 8.88
N LEU A 51 -0.77 -10.07 7.56
CA LEU A 51 -1.26 -9.11 6.58
C LEU A 51 -2.81 -9.16 6.52
N PRO A 52 -3.47 -8.01 6.31
CA PRO A 52 -4.92 -7.98 6.07
C PRO A 52 -5.30 -8.82 4.84
N GLN A 53 -6.36 -9.62 4.97
CA GLN A 53 -6.84 -10.48 3.89
C GLN A 53 -7.73 -9.69 2.93
N ALA A 54 -7.59 -9.92 1.62
CA ALA A 54 -8.48 -9.35 0.61
C ALA A 54 -9.90 -9.90 0.77
N ARG A 55 -10.91 -9.03 0.75
CA ARG A 55 -12.33 -9.39 0.79
C ARG A 55 -13.16 -8.41 0.00
N VAL A 56 -14.34 -8.85 -0.46
CA VAL A 56 -15.36 -7.98 -1.05
C VAL A 56 -15.75 -6.91 -0.02
N PRO A 57 -15.65 -5.61 -0.36
CA PRO A 57 -16.00 -4.56 0.57
C PRO A 57 -17.50 -4.49 0.89
N THR A 58 -17.83 -3.83 1.99
CA THR A 58 -19.21 -3.51 2.36
C THR A 58 -19.61 -2.10 1.88
N ALA A 59 -20.91 -1.78 1.92
CA ALA A 59 -21.42 -0.51 1.42
C ALA A 59 -20.88 0.71 2.19
N ASP A 60 -20.65 0.58 3.49
CA ASP A 60 -20.12 1.60 4.39
C ASP A 60 -18.62 1.88 4.18
N GLU A 61 -17.92 1.04 3.44
CA GLU A 61 -16.53 1.24 3.06
C GLU A 61 -16.38 2.08 1.78
N PHE A 62 -17.49 2.62 1.26
CA PHE A 62 -17.50 3.50 0.11
C PHE A 62 -18.15 4.84 0.42
N VAL A 63 -17.55 5.89 -0.12
CA VAL A 63 -18.16 7.22 -0.22
C VAL A 63 -18.18 7.62 -1.68
N ILE A 64 -19.34 8.05 -2.17
CA ILE A 64 -19.50 8.56 -3.53
C ILE A 64 -19.77 10.06 -3.44
N LYS A 65 -18.83 10.85 -3.95
CA LYS A 65 -19.05 12.30 -4.08
C LYS A 65 -19.77 12.57 -5.40
N VAL A 66 -20.86 13.33 -5.35
CA VAL A 66 -21.55 13.85 -6.54
C VAL A 66 -21.00 15.23 -6.86
N VAL A 67 -20.54 15.43 -8.09
CA VAL A 67 -20.00 16.70 -8.58
C VAL A 67 -20.89 17.20 -9.70
N VAL A 68 -21.69 18.22 -9.41
CA VAL A 68 -22.49 18.91 -10.43
C VAL A 68 -21.54 19.69 -11.34
N THR A 69 -21.59 19.39 -12.63
CA THR A 69 -20.76 20.01 -13.67
C THR A 69 -21.51 21.05 -14.48
N ASP A 70 -22.83 20.92 -14.59
CA ASP A 70 -23.69 21.88 -15.27
C ASP A 70 -25.07 21.97 -14.62
N GLN A 71 -25.70 23.14 -14.70
CA GLN A 71 -27.04 23.38 -14.16
C GLN A 71 -27.80 24.35 -15.07
N ALA A 72 -29.00 23.94 -15.48
CA ALA A 72 -29.91 24.74 -16.29
C ALA A 72 -31.30 24.78 -15.66
N CYS A 73 -31.76 25.98 -15.26
CA CYS A 73 -33.06 26.18 -14.61
C CYS A 73 -34.01 26.99 -15.50
N GLU A 74 -35.27 26.55 -15.58
CA GLU A 74 -36.32 27.29 -16.29
C GLU A 74 -37.03 28.26 -15.33
N PRO A 75 -37.30 29.53 -15.72
CA PRO A 75 -38.01 30.48 -14.87
C PRO A 75 -39.42 29.96 -14.50
N GLY A 76 -39.64 29.73 -13.21
CA GLY A 76 -40.91 29.18 -12.71
C GLY A 76 -41.09 27.67 -12.90
N GLY A 77 -40.06 26.96 -13.37
CA GLY A 77 -40.02 25.51 -13.56
C GLY A 77 -38.96 24.82 -12.70
N GLY A 78 -38.61 23.59 -13.09
CA GLY A 78 -37.53 22.81 -12.47
C GLY A 78 -36.14 23.14 -13.02
N CYS A 79 -35.13 22.49 -12.45
CA CYS A 79 -33.74 22.57 -12.90
C CYS A 79 -33.26 21.20 -13.40
N ARG A 80 -32.43 21.22 -14.45
CA ARG A 80 -31.64 20.08 -14.93
C ARG A 80 -30.22 20.22 -14.42
N TYR A 81 -29.71 19.17 -13.78
CA TYR A 81 -28.35 19.09 -13.25
C TYR A 81 -27.60 18.00 -14.00
N THR A 82 -26.45 18.33 -14.58
CA THR A 82 -25.50 17.36 -15.09
C THR A 82 -24.46 17.11 -14.00
N TYR A 83 -24.17 15.85 -13.69
CA TYR A 83 -23.19 15.52 -12.67
C TYR A 83 -22.30 14.33 -13.05
N ASN A 84 -21.17 14.27 -12.34
CA ASN A 84 -20.26 13.14 -12.30
C ASN A 84 -20.22 12.55 -10.88
N ILE A 85 -19.88 11.27 -10.78
CA ILE A 85 -19.61 10.63 -9.49
C ILE A 85 -18.13 10.35 -9.32
N GLU A 86 -17.64 10.56 -8.10
CA GLU A 86 -16.27 10.24 -7.68
C GLU A 86 -16.33 9.25 -6.51
N PRO A 87 -16.35 7.93 -6.79
CA PRO A 87 -16.32 6.92 -5.74
C PRO A 87 -14.94 6.86 -5.08
N ARG A 88 -14.92 6.64 -3.77
CA ARG A 88 -13.72 6.42 -2.97
C ARG A 88 -13.93 5.22 -2.06
N TYR A 89 -12.95 4.33 -2.07
CA TYR A 89 -12.87 3.22 -1.13
C TYR A 89 -12.15 3.66 0.14
N LEU A 90 -12.74 3.40 1.29
CA LEU A 90 -12.27 3.79 2.62
C LEU A 90 -11.89 2.60 3.50
N GLY A 91 -12.12 1.37 3.02
CA GLY A 91 -11.84 0.16 3.79
C GLY A 91 -10.34 -0.03 4.06
N LEU A 92 -10.05 -0.78 5.13
CA LEU A 92 -8.68 -1.02 5.62
C LEU A 92 -8.11 -2.36 5.16
N HIS A 93 -8.77 -3.01 4.20
CA HIS A 93 -8.30 -4.26 3.60
C HIS A 93 -8.08 -4.09 2.09
N PRO A 94 -7.19 -4.90 1.49
CA PRO A 94 -7.03 -4.93 0.05
C PRO A 94 -8.35 -5.30 -0.65
N LEU A 95 -8.54 -4.77 -1.86
CA LEU A 95 -9.63 -5.17 -2.73
C LEU A 95 -9.35 -6.57 -3.31
N PRO A 96 -10.39 -7.37 -3.58
CA PRO A 96 -10.21 -8.67 -4.22
C PRO A 96 -9.86 -8.48 -5.71
N GLU A 97 -9.15 -9.46 -6.27
CA GLU A 97 -8.92 -9.51 -7.72
C GLU A 97 -10.20 -9.84 -8.49
N THR A 98 -11.14 -10.55 -7.86
CA THR A 98 -12.44 -10.85 -8.46
C THR A 98 -13.27 -9.57 -8.61
N PRO A 99 -13.84 -9.29 -9.80
CA PRO A 99 -14.68 -8.12 -10.01
C PRO A 99 -15.86 -8.10 -9.04
N PHE A 100 -16.23 -6.91 -8.58
CA PHE A 100 -17.45 -6.68 -7.80
C PHE A 100 -18.15 -5.41 -8.26
N THR A 101 -19.46 -5.33 -8.04
CA THR A 101 -20.31 -4.22 -8.45
C THR A 101 -20.85 -3.48 -7.22
N VAL A 102 -20.69 -2.17 -7.24
CA VAL A 102 -21.25 -1.26 -6.24
C VAL A 102 -22.51 -0.63 -6.82
N PHE A 103 -23.62 -0.79 -6.11
CA PHE A 103 -24.91 -0.19 -6.46
C PHE A 103 -25.19 0.97 -5.53
N TYR A 104 -25.57 2.09 -6.13
CA TYR A 104 -25.81 3.34 -5.42
C TYR A 104 -27.09 4.02 -5.94
N GLU A 105 -27.53 5.03 -5.22
CA GLU A 105 -28.60 5.93 -5.66
C GLU A 105 -28.16 7.38 -5.47
N VAL A 106 -28.46 8.23 -6.45
CA VAL A 106 -28.29 9.68 -6.33
C VAL A 106 -29.61 10.29 -5.90
N VAL A 107 -29.60 11.01 -4.79
CA VAL A 107 -30.76 11.67 -4.18
C VAL A 107 -30.61 13.19 -4.26
N GLY A 108 -31.71 13.92 -4.04
CA GLY A 108 -31.77 15.38 -4.07
C GLY A 108 -32.44 15.95 -5.32
N GLY A 109 -32.56 15.15 -6.39
CA GLY A 109 -33.43 15.44 -7.52
C GLY A 109 -34.92 15.19 -7.22
N ASN A 110 -35.75 15.23 -8.25
CA ASN A 110 -37.19 14.94 -8.14
C ASN A 110 -37.45 13.49 -7.70
N GLU A 111 -36.62 12.55 -8.16
CA GLU A 111 -36.68 11.13 -7.80
C GLU A 111 -35.26 10.57 -7.63
N PRO A 112 -35.04 9.62 -6.70
CA PRO A 112 -33.76 8.91 -6.57
C PRO A 112 -33.36 8.21 -7.87
N GLN A 113 -32.12 8.42 -8.31
CA GLN A 113 -31.59 7.81 -9.53
C GLN A 113 -30.63 6.67 -9.19
N PRO A 114 -31.00 5.40 -9.46
CA PRO A 114 -30.09 4.28 -9.23
C PRO A 114 -28.93 4.32 -10.22
N GLY A 115 -27.77 3.82 -9.78
CA GLY A 115 -26.59 3.65 -10.60
C GLY A 115 -25.72 2.50 -10.09
N GLU A 116 -24.78 2.10 -10.92
CA GLU A 116 -23.82 1.06 -10.58
C GLU A 116 -22.47 1.31 -11.24
N PHE A 117 -21.41 0.80 -10.61
CA PHE A 117 -20.10 0.70 -11.22
C PHE A 117 -19.43 -0.61 -10.81
N THR A 118 -18.63 -1.17 -11.72
CA THR A 118 -17.86 -2.38 -11.46
C THR A 118 -16.41 -2.01 -11.19
N VAL A 119 -15.85 -2.62 -10.15
CA VAL A 119 -14.45 -2.50 -9.74
C VAL A 119 -13.72 -3.78 -10.11
N HIS A 120 -12.58 -3.62 -10.78
CA HIS A 120 -11.68 -4.72 -11.13
C HIS A 120 -10.24 -4.20 -11.15
N ASN A 121 -9.31 -4.93 -10.52
CA ASN A 121 -7.90 -4.54 -10.41
C ASN A 121 -7.72 -3.09 -9.92
N GLU A 122 -8.44 -2.71 -8.86
CA GLU A 122 -8.41 -1.36 -8.27
C GLU A 122 -8.90 -0.23 -9.18
N GLN A 123 -9.44 -0.56 -10.36
CA GLN A 123 -10.02 0.40 -11.30
C GLN A 123 -11.54 0.29 -11.28
N ALA A 124 -12.23 1.43 -11.29
CA ALA A 124 -13.69 1.51 -11.39
C ALA A 124 -14.10 2.03 -12.76
N GLN A 125 -15.06 1.35 -13.40
CA GLN A 125 -15.70 1.85 -14.63
C GLN A 125 -16.91 2.69 -14.25
N ILE A 126 -16.79 4.01 -14.40
CA ILE A 126 -17.75 4.98 -13.87
C ILE A 126 -18.52 5.65 -15.01
N LEU A 127 -19.83 5.81 -14.81
CA LEU A 127 -20.67 6.64 -15.66
C LEU A 127 -20.52 8.12 -15.29
N SER A 128 -20.41 8.97 -16.31
CA SER A 128 -20.21 10.42 -16.21
C SER A 128 -21.22 11.17 -17.07
N ASN A 129 -21.48 12.43 -16.73
CA ASN A 129 -22.42 13.33 -17.39
C ASN A 129 -23.87 12.84 -17.34
N VAL A 130 -24.28 12.33 -16.17
CA VAL A 130 -25.67 11.93 -15.94
C VAL A 130 -26.51 13.17 -15.68
N VAL A 131 -27.68 13.24 -16.32
CA VAL A 131 -28.62 14.36 -16.17
C VAL A 131 -29.76 13.95 -15.26
N VAL A 132 -30.05 14.76 -14.24
CA VAL A 132 -31.20 14.59 -13.35
C VAL A 132 -31.99 15.88 -13.25
N GLU A 133 -33.30 15.76 -13.10
CA GLU A 133 -34.19 16.88 -12.82
C GLU A 133 -34.42 17.02 -11.32
N GLY A 134 -34.50 18.27 -10.85
CA GLY A 134 -34.69 18.58 -9.44
C GLY A 134 -35.29 19.95 -9.21
N PRO A 135 -35.64 20.27 -7.95
CA PRO A 135 -36.01 21.62 -7.56
C PRO A 135 -34.82 22.60 -7.74
N PRO A 136 -35.08 23.92 -7.74
CA PRO A 136 -34.03 24.92 -7.63
C PRO A 136 -33.15 24.69 -6.40
N ASP A 137 -31.84 24.91 -6.56
CA ASP A 137 -30.83 24.76 -5.51
C ASP A 137 -30.77 23.35 -4.87
N ALA A 138 -31.13 22.32 -5.63
CA ALA A 138 -31.04 20.94 -5.20
C ALA A 138 -29.59 20.56 -4.86
N THR A 139 -29.42 19.97 -3.68
CA THR A 139 -28.13 19.37 -3.30
C THR A 139 -28.17 17.89 -3.64
N LEU A 140 -27.40 17.49 -4.65
CA LEU A 140 -27.28 16.08 -5.03
C LEU A 140 -26.28 15.35 -4.12
N SER A 141 -26.65 14.15 -3.67
CA SER A 141 -25.79 13.26 -2.88
C SER A 141 -25.97 11.82 -3.34
N ALA A 142 -25.00 10.94 -3.09
CA ALA A 142 -25.09 9.54 -3.45
C ALA A 142 -25.01 8.65 -2.20
N ASN A 143 -25.92 7.68 -2.12
CA ASN A 143 -25.93 6.66 -1.08
C ASN A 143 -25.55 5.31 -1.69
N VAL A 144 -24.61 4.60 -1.07
CA VAL A 144 -24.27 3.23 -1.47
C VAL A 144 -25.28 2.28 -0.86
N VAL A 145 -25.99 1.54 -1.70
CA VAL A 145 -27.09 0.66 -1.29
C VAL A 145 -26.60 -0.75 -1.02
N ARG A 146 -25.75 -1.28 -1.91
CA ARG A 146 -25.21 -2.64 -1.78
C ARG A 146 -23.93 -2.81 -2.59
N VAL A 147 -23.15 -3.82 -2.21
CA VAL A 147 -22.00 -4.31 -2.96
C VAL A 147 -22.23 -5.80 -3.23
N ALA A 148 -21.99 -6.25 -4.46
CA ALA A 148 -22.12 -7.66 -4.85
C ALA A 148 -20.86 -8.11 -5.61
N GLY A 149 -20.34 -9.30 -5.29
CA GLY A 149 -19.15 -9.89 -5.91
C GLY A 149 -19.18 -11.41 -5.82
#